data_AF-A0A353EZA9-F1
#
_entry.id   AF-A0A353EZA9-F1
#
_cell.length_a   1.000
_cell.length_b   1.000
_cell.length_c   1.000
_cell.angle_alpha   90.00
_cell.angle_beta   90.00
_cell.angle_gamma   90.00
#
_symmetry.space_group_name_H-M   'P 1'
#
loop_
_entity.id
_entity.type
_entity.pdbx_description
1 polymer ?
#
loop_
_entity_poly.entity_id
_entity_poly.type
_entity_poly.pdbx_seq_one_letter_code
_entity_poly.pdbx_strand_id
1 'polypeptide(L)'
;MIGEGVFWDSIHEILVRKAAEGVDVRVIWDDIGSLLTLPTSFAANLRREGIKCHVFNPFRPFLSSVQNNRDHRKIVSVDGRVAFTGGINLADEYIGERERFGHWKDAGILLRGDGAWSFTVMFLQMWSFLTKTTEPCEMYLPPRTEVGEPVTGWVQPFCDSPMDEFSVGEHTYRHLIAAAKNYVYITTPYLMVD
;
A
#
# COMPACT_ATOMS: atom_id res chain seq x y z
N MET A 1 0.37 -1.09 8.28
CA MET A 1 -0.23 -1.31 9.61
C MET A 1 -1.72 -1.13 9.49
N ILE A 2 -2.48 -1.97 10.19
CA ILE A 2 -3.92 -1.81 10.37
C ILE A 2 -4.19 -1.79 11.88
N GLY A 3 -5.03 -0.88 12.35
CA GLY A 3 -5.57 -0.89 13.70
C GLY A 3 -7.08 -0.77 13.68
N GLU A 4 -7.75 -1.62 14.46
CA GLU A 4 -9.20 -1.54 14.66
C GLU A 4 -9.61 -0.18 15.24
N GLY A 5 -10.76 0.32 14.81
CA GLY A 5 -11.20 1.68 15.11
C GLY A 5 -12.01 2.27 13.97
N VAL A 6 -12.42 3.53 14.13
CA VAL A 6 -13.31 4.25 13.20
C VAL A 6 -12.84 4.14 11.76
N PHE A 7 -11.53 4.31 11.51
CA PHE A 7 -11.00 4.30 10.15
C PHE A 7 -11.09 2.91 9.51
N TRP A 8 -10.54 1.89 10.19
CA TRP A 8 -10.55 0.53 9.65
C TRP A 8 -11.96 -0.01 9.52
N ASP A 9 -12.81 0.17 10.54
CA ASP A 9 -14.17 -0.38 10.57
C ASP A 9 -15.02 0.19 9.43
N SER A 10 -14.88 1.49 9.14
CA SER A 10 -15.57 2.14 8.01
C SER A 10 -15.14 1.57 6.66
N ILE A 11 -13.84 1.30 6.49
CA ILE A 11 -13.31 0.67 5.27
C ILE A 11 -13.75 -0.79 5.19
N HIS A 12 -13.67 -1.52 6.30
CA HIS A 12 -14.03 -2.93 6.40
C HIS A 12 -15.49 -3.16 6.00
N GLU A 13 -16.43 -2.32 6.44
CA GLU A 13 -17.83 -2.40 6.03
C GLU A 13 -18.00 -2.30 4.51
N ILE A 14 -17.28 -1.38 3.86
CA ILE A 14 -17.30 -1.22 2.40
C ILE A 14 -16.72 -2.47 1.72
N LEU A 15 -15.61 -3.00 2.22
CA LEU A 15 -14.96 -4.19 1.67
C LEU A 15 -15.87 -5.42 1.76
N VAL A 16 -16.53 -5.64 2.91
CA VAL A 16 -17.50 -6.73 3.11
C VAL A 16 -18.66 -6.60 2.13
N ARG A 17 -19.24 -5.40 2.01
CA ARG A 17 -20.33 -5.15 1.06
C ARG A 17 -19.90 -5.43 -0.38
N LYS A 18 -18.71 -4.99 -0.78
CA LYS A 18 -18.18 -5.21 -2.14
C LYS A 18 -17.87 -6.68 -2.41
N ALA A 19 -17.34 -7.41 -1.44
CA ALA A 19 -17.15 -8.85 -1.55
C ALA A 19 -18.50 -9.58 -1.74
N ALA A 20 -19.55 -9.19 -1.00
CA ALA A 20 -20.89 -9.75 -1.15
C ALA A 20 -21.53 -9.43 -2.52
N GLU A 21 -21.17 -8.30 -3.14
CA GLU A 21 -21.55 -7.94 -4.52
C GLU A 21 -20.74 -8.72 -5.59
N GLY A 22 -19.78 -9.56 -5.19
CA GLY A 22 -18.97 -10.37 -6.09
C GLY A 22 -17.67 -9.72 -6.57
N VAL A 23 -17.27 -8.58 -5.99
CA VAL A 23 -15.99 -7.94 -6.29
C VAL A 23 -14.83 -8.76 -5.71
N ASP A 24 -13.72 -8.90 -6.44
CA ASP A 24 -12.51 -9.53 -5.94
C ASP A 24 -11.79 -8.61 -4.95
N VAL A 25 -12.05 -8.79 -3.66
CA VAL A 25 -11.45 -7.98 -2.59
C VAL A 25 -10.26 -8.69 -1.98
N ARG A 26 -9.10 -8.01 -1.96
CA ARG A 26 -7.83 -8.54 -1.46
C ARG A 26 -7.20 -7.60 -0.44
N VAL A 27 -6.76 -8.15 0.69
CA VAL A 27 -6.10 -7.40 1.77
C VAL A 27 -4.75 -8.05 2.13
N ILE A 28 -3.68 -7.24 2.11
CA ILE A 28 -2.37 -7.61 2.66
C ILE A 28 -2.05 -6.67 3.81
N TRP A 29 -1.51 -7.20 4.90
CA TRP A 29 -0.97 -6.39 6.00
C TRP A 29 0.34 -6.96 6.55
N ASP A 30 1.15 -6.10 7.15
CA ASP A 30 2.38 -6.47 7.85
C ASP A 30 2.06 -6.97 9.27
N ASP A 31 2.51 -8.19 9.60
CA ASP A 31 2.20 -8.83 10.89
C ASP A 31 2.78 -8.05 12.06
N ILE A 32 4.10 -7.78 12.02
CA ILE A 32 4.82 -7.10 13.10
C ILE A 32 4.24 -5.71 13.35
N GLY A 33 3.96 -4.97 12.27
CA GLY A 33 3.36 -3.65 12.33
C GLY A 33 1.93 -3.64 12.88
N SER A 34 1.22 -4.78 12.88
CA SER A 34 -0.19 -4.87 13.29
C SER A 34 -0.44 -5.84 14.45
N LEU A 35 0.61 -6.45 15.01
CA LEU A 35 0.55 -7.53 16.00
C LEU A 35 -0.17 -7.12 17.29
N LEU A 36 0.00 -5.87 17.70
CA LEU A 36 -0.61 -5.31 18.92
C LEU A 36 -1.95 -4.60 18.65
N THR A 37 -2.37 -4.52 17.39
CA THR A 37 -3.54 -3.72 16.98
C THR A 37 -4.62 -4.55 16.28
N LEU A 38 -4.34 -5.81 15.96
CA LEU A 38 -5.29 -6.74 15.36
C LEU A 38 -5.47 -7.99 16.24
N PRO A 39 -6.71 -8.52 16.35
CA PRO A 39 -6.94 -9.78 17.03
C PRO A 39 -6.43 -10.96 16.18
N THR A 40 -6.11 -12.07 16.84
CA THR A 40 -5.68 -13.31 16.16
C THR A 40 -6.75 -13.88 15.21
N SER A 41 -8.02 -13.53 15.43
CA SER A 41 -9.16 -13.91 14.60
C SER A 41 -9.30 -13.08 13.31
N PHE A 42 -8.55 -11.99 13.15
CA PHE A 42 -8.71 -11.03 12.06
C PHE A 42 -8.72 -11.68 10.67
N ALA A 43 -7.69 -12.49 10.37
CA ALA A 43 -7.60 -13.20 9.09
C ALA A 43 -8.75 -14.20 8.87
N ALA A 44 -9.24 -14.84 9.94
CA ALA A 44 -10.34 -15.78 9.86
C ALA A 44 -11.67 -15.07 9.61
N ASN A 45 -11.86 -13.87 10.17
CA ASN A 45 -13.05 -13.04 9.94
C ASN A 45 -13.11 -12.57 8.49
N LEU A 46 -12.03 -11.96 7.97
CA LEU A 46 -11.96 -11.52 6.58
C LEU A 46 -12.30 -12.65 5.59
N ARG A 47 -11.72 -13.84 5.78
CA ARG A 47 -12.00 -15.00 4.91
C ARG A 47 -13.45 -15.46 4.98
N ARG A 48 -14.08 -15.41 6.17
CA ARG A 48 -15.49 -15.76 6.35
C ARG A 48 -16.42 -14.79 5.63
N GLU A 49 -15.99 -13.54 5.48
CA GLU A 49 -16.71 -12.46 4.80
C GLU A 49 -16.45 -12.43 3.28
N GLY A 50 -15.72 -13.41 2.74
CA GLY A 50 -15.40 -13.49 1.31
C GLY A 50 -14.22 -12.61 0.88
N ILE A 51 -13.53 -11.96 1.81
CA ILE A 51 -12.35 -11.15 1.54
C ILE A 51 -11.11 -12.06 1.50
N LYS A 52 -10.39 -12.05 0.38
CA LYS A 52 -9.11 -12.76 0.27
C LYS A 52 -8.08 -11.97 1.07
N CYS A 53 -7.33 -12.65 1.94
CA CYS A 53 -6.39 -11.95 2.81
C CYS A 53 -5.11 -12.74 3.05
N HIS A 54 -3.99 -12.03 3.16
CA HIS A 54 -2.70 -12.64 3.49
C HIS A 54 -1.83 -11.73 4.35
N VAL A 55 -1.06 -12.36 5.24
CA VAL A 55 -0.16 -11.65 6.16
C VAL A 55 1.25 -11.63 5.58
N PHE A 56 1.86 -10.45 5.53
CA PHE A 56 3.25 -10.28 5.17
C PHE A 56 4.14 -10.58 6.39
N ASN A 57 5.16 -11.41 6.16
CA ASN A 57 6.18 -11.80 7.13
C ASN A 57 5.61 -12.21 8.51
N PRO A 58 4.79 -13.27 8.58
CA PRO A 58 4.20 -13.72 9.84
C PRO A 58 5.28 -14.01 10.88
N PHE A 59 5.08 -13.48 12.08
CA PHE A 59 6.06 -13.52 13.15
C PHE A 59 6.48 -14.95 13.46
N ARG A 60 7.79 -15.18 13.55
CA ARG A 60 8.37 -16.45 13.99
C ARG A 60 9.24 -16.19 15.22
N PRO A 61 9.11 -16.98 16.31
CA PRO A 61 9.80 -16.71 17.58
C PRO A 61 11.33 -16.80 17.52
N PHE A 62 11.89 -17.34 16.43
CA PHE A 62 13.32 -17.28 16.17
C PHE A 62 13.64 -15.99 15.41
N LEU A 63 14.33 -15.05 16.07
CA LEU A 63 14.83 -13.82 15.44
C LEU A 63 15.76 -14.21 14.28
N SER A 64 15.31 -13.97 13.06
CA SER A 64 16.18 -13.88 11.89
C SER A 64 16.14 -12.44 11.39
N SER A 65 17.26 -11.94 10.87
CA SER A 65 17.37 -10.58 10.31
C SER A 65 16.37 -10.32 9.17
N VAL A 66 15.77 -11.36 8.59
CA VAL A 66 14.69 -11.28 7.60
C VAL A 66 13.42 -10.62 8.17
N GLN A 67 13.24 -10.62 9.51
CA GLN A 67 12.13 -9.89 10.16
C GLN A 67 12.28 -8.37 10.10
N ASN A 68 13.47 -7.84 9.81
CA ASN A 68 13.64 -6.40 9.59
C ASN A 68 13.07 -5.94 8.25
N ASN A 69 12.91 -6.85 7.29
CA ASN A 69 12.23 -6.55 6.03
C ASN A 69 10.71 -6.50 6.32
N ARG A 70 10.17 -5.28 6.32
CA ARG A 70 8.76 -4.99 6.52
C ARG A 70 8.16 -4.46 5.23
N ASP A 71 6.90 -4.82 4.95
CA ASP A 71 6.18 -4.16 3.86
C ASP A 71 5.67 -2.81 4.34
N HIS A 72 6.38 -1.75 3.96
CA HIS A 72 6.02 -0.37 4.31
C HIS A 72 5.17 0.33 3.25
N ARG A 73 4.82 -0.35 2.16
CA ARG A 73 3.97 0.25 1.13
C ARG A 73 2.55 0.38 1.65
N LYS A 74 1.91 1.53 1.41
CA LYS A 74 0.47 1.72 1.62
C LYS A 74 -0.13 1.95 0.25
N ILE A 75 -0.81 0.94 -0.26
CA ILE A 75 -1.38 0.95 -1.60
C ILE A 75 -2.83 0.51 -1.48
N VAL A 76 -3.72 1.32 -2.06
CA VAL A 76 -5.08 0.88 -2.40
C VAL A 76 -5.17 0.98 -3.91
N SER A 77 -5.66 -0.06 -4.58
CA SER A 77 -5.96 -0.03 -6.01
C SER A 77 -7.37 -0.54 -6.26
N VAL A 78 -8.09 0.17 -7.12
CA VAL A 78 -9.48 -0.13 -7.50
C VAL A 78 -9.55 -0.22 -9.02
N ASP A 79 -9.93 -1.40 -9.52
CA ASP A 79 -10.13 -1.74 -10.94
C ASP A 79 -8.96 -1.40 -11.88
N GLY A 80 -7.75 -1.21 -11.34
CA GLY A 80 -6.60 -0.71 -12.10
C GLY A 80 -6.72 0.73 -12.61
N ARG A 81 -7.75 1.48 -12.18
CA ARG A 81 -8.04 2.84 -12.66
C ARG A 81 -7.81 3.91 -11.61
N VAL A 82 -7.94 3.56 -10.34
CA VAL A 82 -7.79 4.49 -9.23
C VAL A 82 -6.85 3.87 -8.21
N ALA A 83 -5.85 4.63 -7.78
CA ALA A 83 -4.92 4.21 -6.76
C ALA A 83 -4.73 5.28 -5.68
N PHE A 84 -4.51 4.83 -4.45
CA PHE A 84 -4.08 5.67 -3.34
C PHE A 84 -2.73 5.18 -2.83
N THR A 85 -1.85 6.12 -2.51
CA THR A 85 -0.56 5.84 -1.84
C THR A 85 -0.16 7.00 -0.94
N GLY A 86 0.82 6.81 -0.06
CA GLY A 86 1.30 7.84 0.86
C GLY A 86 1.92 7.24 2.13
N GLY A 87 2.02 8.04 3.19
CA GLY A 87 2.46 7.58 4.51
C GLY A 87 1.33 7.04 5.41
N ILE A 88 0.07 7.27 5.01
CA ILE A 88 -1.14 7.01 5.80
C ILE A 88 -1.38 5.50 5.98
N ASN A 89 -1.43 5.02 7.22
CA ASN A 89 -1.89 3.65 7.55
C ASN A 89 -3.40 3.65 7.91
N LEU A 90 -4.02 2.48 7.90
CA LEU A 90 -5.42 2.31 8.31
C LEU A 90 -5.53 2.20 9.84
N ALA A 91 -5.37 3.33 10.53
CA ALA A 91 -5.51 3.43 11.98
C ALA A 91 -5.99 4.83 12.40
N ASP A 92 -6.69 4.92 13.54
CA ASP A 92 -7.37 6.14 14.00
C ASP A 92 -6.44 7.32 14.29
N GLU A 93 -5.16 7.07 14.58
CA GLU A 93 -4.17 8.13 14.72
C GLU A 93 -3.99 8.97 13.44
N TYR A 94 -4.21 8.37 12.26
CA TYR A 94 -4.00 9.03 10.97
C TYR A 94 -5.19 9.89 10.54
N ILE A 95 -6.36 9.69 11.15
CA ILE A 95 -7.56 10.50 10.88
C ILE A 95 -7.90 11.45 12.04
N GLY A 96 -7.04 11.52 13.06
CA GLY A 96 -7.21 12.42 14.20
C GLY A 96 -8.25 11.97 15.23
N GLU A 97 -8.82 10.77 15.08
CA GLU A 97 -9.74 10.18 16.06
C GLU A 97 -9.02 9.77 17.35
N ARG A 98 -7.71 9.54 17.26
CA ARG A 98 -6.87 9.25 18.43
C ARG A 98 -5.58 10.06 18.41
N GLU A 99 -5.38 10.89 19.43
CA GLU A 99 -4.11 11.61 19.61
C GLU A 99 -3.17 10.86 20.56
N ARG A 100 -2.45 9.86 20.04
CA ARG A 100 -1.47 9.09 20.83
C ARG A 100 -0.07 9.73 20.86
N PHE A 101 0.33 10.36 19.75
CA PHE A 101 1.68 10.89 19.53
C PHE A 101 1.67 12.37 19.10
N GLY A 102 0.56 13.07 19.36
CA GLY A 102 0.30 14.41 18.83
C GLY A 102 -0.40 14.39 17.47
N HIS A 103 -0.53 15.57 16.87
CA HIS A 103 -1.14 15.72 15.55
C HIS A 103 -0.34 15.00 14.46
N TRP A 104 -0.99 14.06 13.78
CA TRP A 104 -0.38 13.29 12.71
C TRP A 104 -0.35 14.09 11.40
N LYS A 105 0.85 14.51 10.98
CA LYS A 105 1.06 15.18 9.69
C LYS A 105 1.59 14.20 8.67
N ASP A 106 0.82 13.92 7.63
CA ASP A 106 1.18 13.00 6.55
C ASP A 106 0.66 13.50 5.19
N ALA A 107 1.07 12.83 4.11
CA ALA A 107 0.61 13.09 2.76
C ALA A 107 0.08 11.82 2.11
N GLY A 108 -1.06 11.95 1.43
CA GLY A 108 -1.65 10.94 0.58
C GLY A 108 -1.80 11.46 -0.84
N ILE A 109 -1.68 10.58 -1.83
CA ILE A 109 -1.85 10.85 -3.25
C ILE A 109 -2.98 9.95 -3.74
N LEU A 110 -3.99 10.57 -4.36
CA LEU A 110 -4.95 9.90 -5.24
C LEU A 110 -4.44 10.00 -6.67
N LEU A 111 -4.37 8.88 -7.37
CA LEU A 111 -4.05 8.84 -8.78
C LEU A 111 -5.17 8.19 -9.59
N ARG A 112 -5.51 8.79 -10.72
CA ARG A 112 -6.46 8.27 -11.71
C ARG A 112 -5.80 8.13 -13.07
N GLY A 113 -6.25 7.16 -13.85
CA GLY A 113 -5.74 6.91 -15.19
C GLY A 113 -4.57 5.91 -15.22
N ASP A 114 -3.81 5.93 -16.31
CA ASP A 114 -2.83 4.87 -16.63
C ASP A 114 -1.78 4.63 -15.54
N GLY A 115 -1.39 5.66 -14.79
CA GLY A 115 -0.44 5.49 -13.69
C GLY A 115 -1.00 4.67 -12.51
N ALA A 116 -2.33 4.60 -12.34
CA ALA A 116 -2.94 3.77 -11.30
C ALA A 116 -2.67 2.27 -11.53
N TRP A 117 -2.50 1.87 -12.80
CA TRP A 117 -2.21 0.49 -13.17
C TRP A 117 -0.91 -0.03 -12.53
N SER A 118 0.12 0.80 -12.43
CA SER A 118 1.39 0.42 -11.81
C SER A 118 1.20 -0.03 -10.35
N PHE A 119 0.30 0.61 -9.60
CA PHE A 119 0.00 0.21 -8.22
C PHE A 119 -0.71 -1.14 -8.14
N THR A 120 -1.58 -1.46 -9.10
CA THR A 120 -2.18 -2.80 -9.20
C THR A 120 -1.12 -3.86 -9.46
N VAL A 121 -0.21 -3.60 -10.39
CA VAL A 121 0.89 -4.55 -10.70
C VAL A 121 1.76 -4.78 -9.46
N MET A 122 2.16 -3.71 -8.76
CA MET A 122 2.93 -3.81 -7.51
C MET A 122 2.20 -4.65 -6.44
N PHE A 123 0.89 -4.46 -6.30
CA PHE A 123 0.06 -5.23 -5.38
C PHE A 123 -0.02 -6.72 -5.79
N LEU A 124 -0.30 -7.00 -7.07
CA LEU A 124 -0.41 -8.36 -7.60
C LEU A 124 0.91 -9.14 -7.54
N GLN A 125 2.04 -8.46 -7.74
CA GLN A 125 3.37 -9.04 -7.56
C GLN A 125 3.60 -9.47 -6.11
N MET A 126 3.27 -8.61 -5.13
CA MET A 126 3.37 -8.98 -3.73
C MET A 126 2.38 -10.09 -3.36
N TRP A 127 1.15 -10.01 -3.87
CA TRP A 127 0.15 -11.06 -3.70
C TRP A 127 0.67 -12.41 -4.16
N SER A 128 1.17 -12.48 -5.41
CA SER A 128 1.76 -13.69 -6.01
C SER A 128 2.96 -14.20 -5.20
N PHE A 129 3.82 -13.30 -4.73
CA PHE A 129 4.95 -13.67 -3.87
C PHE A 129 4.50 -14.32 -2.56
N LEU A 130 3.45 -13.81 -1.92
CA LEU A 130 2.95 -14.31 -0.65
C LEU A 130 2.13 -15.60 -0.77
N THR A 131 1.27 -15.68 -1.79
CA THR A 131 0.38 -16.84 -2.01
C THR A 131 1.03 -17.97 -2.80
N LYS A 132 2.18 -17.72 -3.44
CA LYS A 132 2.83 -18.63 -4.40
C LYS A 132 1.91 -19.00 -5.58
N THR A 133 1.01 -18.10 -5.93
CA THR A 133 0.15 -18.21 -7.11
C THR A 133 0.68 -17.35 -8.24
N THR A 134 0.42 -17.75 -9.49
CA THR A 134 0.70 -16.93 -10.67
C THR A 134 -0.61 -16.57 -11.33
N GLU A 135 -0.95 -15.29 -11.33
CA GLU A 135 -2.10 -14.75 -12.04
C GLU A 135 -1.61 -13.76 -13.09
N PRO A 136 -2.00 -13.89 -14.37
CA PRO A 136 -1.67 -12.90 -15.39
C PRO A 136 -2.20 -11.51 -14.98
N CYS A 137 -1.31 -10.53 -14.90
CA CYS A 137 -1.70 -9.17 -14.50
C CYS A 137 -2.67 -8.56 -15.52
N GLU A 138 -2.58 -8.97 -16.78
CA GLU A 138 -3.41 -8.50 -17.89
C GLU A 138 -4.92 -8.71 -17.63
N MET A 139 -5.29 -9.67 -16.78
CA MET A 139 -6.69 -9.87 -16.36
C MET A 139 -7.28 -8.68 -15.59
N TYR A 140 -6.41 -7.85 -15.00
CA TYR A 140 -6.79 -6.68 -14.21
C TYR A 140 -6.48 -5.36 -14.94
N LEU A 141 -5.93 -5.43 -16.17
CA LEU A 141 -5.64 -4.25 -16.96
C LEU A 141 -6.97 -3.59 -17.39
N PRO A 142 -7.23 -2.33 -17.02
CA PRO A 142 -8.43 -1.66 -17.45
C PRO A 142 -8.43 -1.51 -18.98
N PRO A 143 -9.59 -1.70 -19.65
CA PRO A 143 -9.71 -1.38 -21.07
C PRO A 143 -9.33 0.08 -21.30
N ARG A 144 -8.52 0.32 -22.32
CA ARG A 144 -8.17 1.68 -22.75
C ARG A 144 -9.45 2.38 -23.20
N THR A 145 -9.91 3.36 -22.44
CA THR A 145 -11.01 4.22 -22.85
C THR A 145 -10.48 5.29 -23.79
N GLU A 146 -11.15 5.49 -24.94
CA GLU A 146 -10.74 6.50 -25.95
C GLU A 146 -10.83 7.94 -25.44
N VAL A 147 -11.60 8.18 -24.37
CA VAL A 147 -11.74 9.48 -23.71
C VAL A 147 -11.21 9.35 -22.28
N GLY A 148 -9.93 9.67 -22.09
CA GLY A 148 -9.34 9.81 -20.76
C GLY A 148 -9.80 11.09 -20.07
N GLU A 149 -9.74 11.12 -18.73
CA GLU A 149 -9.81 12.39 -17.99
C GLU A 149 -8.68 13.33 -18.47
N PRO A 150 -8.85 14.67 -18.42
CA PRO A 150 -7.79 15.61 -18.78
C PRO A 150 -6.51 15.32 -18.00
N VAL A 151 -5.43 15.02 -18.73
CA VAL A 151 -4.13 14.69 -18.13
C VAL A 151 -3.42 15.98 -17.75
N THR A 152 -3.11 16.15 -16.46
CA THR A 152 -2.39 17.32 -15.94
C THR A 152 -0.87 17.15 -15.96
N GLY A 153 -0.38 15.94 -16.26
CA GLY A 153 1.04 15.64 -16.35
C GLY A 153 1.32 14.14 -16.42
N TRP A 154 2.61 13.80 -16.45
CA TRP A 154 3.08 12.42 -16.43
C TRP A 154 3.38 11.99 -15.00
N VAL A 155 3.13 10.72 -14.71
CA VAL A 155 3.46 10.09 -13.44
C VAL A 155 4.11 8.75 -13.71
N GLN A 156 5.15 8.44 -12.94
CA GLN A 156 5.85 7.16 -12.99
C GLN A 156 5.92 6.60 -11.57
N PRO A 157 4.96 5.78 -11.14
CA PRO A 157 5.09 5.06 -9.89
C PRO A 157 6.29 4.11 -9.94
N PHE A 158 6.99 3.99 -8.81
CA PHE A 158 8.12 3.08 -8.61
C PHE A 158 8.03 2.45 -7.21
N CYS A 159 8.75 1.36 -7.02
CA CYS A 159 8.90 0.70 -5.72
C CYS A 159 10.30 0.10 -5.61
N ASP A 160 10.78 -0.08 -4.38
CA ASP A 160 12.02 -0.79 -4.07
C ASP A 160 11.75 -2.22 -3.61
N SER A 161 12.73 -3.10 -3.78
CA SER A 161 12.71 -4.47 -3.27
C SER A 161 14.07 -4.83 -2.69
N PRO A 162 14.15 -5.46 -1.49
CA PRO A 162 15.42 -5.91 -0.94
C PRO A 162 16.03 -7.10 -1.72
N MET A 163 15.32 -7.61 -2.73
CA MET A 163 15.74 -8.74 -3.57
C MET A 163 16.42 -8.29 -4.87
N ASP A 164 16.39 -7.00 -5.18
CA ASP A 164 17.10 -6.44 -6.33
C ASP A 164 18.44 -5.80 -5.90
N GLU A 165 19.31 -5.58 -6.87
CA GLU A 165 20.59 -4.89 -6.67
C GLU A 165 20.48 -3.38 -6.90
N PHE A 166 19.27 -2.86 -7.13
CA PHE A 166 19.04 -1.50 -7.61
C PHE A 166 18.12 -0.73 -6.68
N SER A 167 18.70 0.20 -5.91
CA SER A 167 17.98 1.15 -5.07
C SER A 167 17.28 2.22 -5.93
N VAL A 168 16.13 1.87 -6.51
CA VAL A 168 15.33 2.73 -7.40
C VAL A 168 14.91 4.00 -6.69
N GLY A 169 14.46 3.91 -5.43
CA GLY A 169 14.08 5.05 -4.63
C GLY A 169 15.23 6.02 -4.41
N GLU A 170 16.39 5.53 -3.97
CA GLU A 170 17.59 6.34 -3.77
C GLU A 170 18.03 7.04 -5.06
N HIS A 171 18.10 6.31 -6.18
CA HIS A 171 18.46 6.87 -7.48
C HIS A 171 17.46 7.94 -7.94
N THR A 172 16.17 7.71 -7.72
CA THR A 172 15.11 8.68 -8.06
C THR A 172 15.30 9.97 -7.27
N TYR A 173 15.48 9.90 -5.95
CA TYR A 173 15.69 11.09 -5.13
C TYR A 173 17.00 11.80 -5.45
N ARG A 174 18.11 11.07 -5.66
CA ARG A 174 19.39 11.65 -6.09
C ARG A 174 19.26 12.39 -7.42
N HIS A 175 18.53 11.81 -8.37
CA HIS A 175 18.26 12.47 -9.65
C HIS A 175 17.43 13.75 -9.48
N LEU A 176 16.36 13.71 -8.68
CA LEU A 176 15.54 14.89 -8.38
C LEU A 176 16.36 16.03 -7.76
N ILE A 177 17.26 15.70 -6.82
CA ILE A 177 18.14 16.67 -6.17
C ILE A 177 19.16 17.23 -7.17
N ALA A 178 19.83 16.37 -7.93
CA ALA A 178 20.85 16.79 -8.90
C ALA A 178 20.27 17.61 -10.07
N ALA A 179 19.03 17.35 -10.47
CA ALA A 179 18.36 18.04 -11.57
C ALA A 179 17.71 19.39 -11.17
N ALA A 180 17.53 19.64 -9.87
CA ALA A 180 16.84 20.84 -9.38
C ALA A 180 17.56 22.14 -9.79
N LYS A 181 16.79 23.16 -10.19
CA LYS A 181 17.32 24.47 -10.61
C LYS A 181 17.18 25.57 -9.56
N ASN A 182 16.21 25.43 -8.64
CA ASN A 182 15.91 26.46 -7.65
C ASN A 182 15.91 25.88 -6.22
N TYR A 183 15.01 24.94 -5.92
CA TYR A 183 14.92 24.30 -4.61
C TYR A 183 14.25 22.92 -4.72
N VAL A 184 14.45 22.09 -3.70
CA VAL A 184 13.72 20.84 -3.46
C VAL A 184 13.12 20.92 -2.05
N TYR A 185 11.82 20.68 -1.93
CA TYR A 185 11.15 20.58 -0.64
C TYR A 185 11.02 19.11 -0.25
N ILE A 186 11.61 18.74 0.88
CA ILE A 186 11.59 17.36 1.39
C ILE A 186 10.83 17.35 2.71
N THR A 187 9.79 16.52 2.79
CA THR A 187 9.14 16.15 4.06
C THR A 187 9.41 14.67 4.27
N THR A 188 10.15 14.33 5.34
CA THR A 188 10.48 12.96 5.69
C THR A 188 10.40 12.78 7.21
N PRO A 189 9.89 11.65 7.72
CA PRO A 189 9.96 11.34 9.14
C PRO A 189 11.41 11.08 9.60
N TYR A 190 12.29 10.70 8.68
CA TYR A 190 13.70 10.39 8.97
C TYR A 190 14.62 11.05 7.95
N LEU A 191 15.58 11.83 8.43
CA LEU A 191 16.68 12.34 7.62
C LEU A 191 17.94 11.55 7.99
N MET A 192 18.25 10.53 7.20
CA MET A 192 19.51 9.80 7.27
C MET A 192 20.29 10.14 6.01
N VAL A 193 21.45 10.76 6.18
CA VAL A 193 22.31 11.19 5.08
C VAL A 193 23.50 10.24 5.04
N ASP A 194 23.56 9.43 3.99
CA ASP A 194 24.72 8.58 3.65
C ASP A 194 25.79 9.36 2.87
#